data_AF-A0A2H5WFS9-F1
#
_entry.id   AF-A0A2H5WFS9-F1
#
_cell.length_a   1.000
_cell.length_b   1.000
_cell.length_c   1.000
_cell.angle_alpha   90.00
_cell.angle_beta   90.00
_cell.angle_gamma   90.00
#
_symmetry.space_group_name_H-M   'P 1'
#
loop_
_entity.id
_entity.type
_entity.pdbx_description
1 polymer ?
#
loop_
_entity_poly.entity_id
_entity_poly.type
_entity_poly.pdbx_seq_one_letter_code
_entity_poly.pdbx_strand_id
1 'polypeptide(L)'
;MLVATDVAARGLDLERISHVVSYDPPEDDKGYVHRVGRTARAGRSGTGITLVTAEQRGDVSRMAARLELQDAFRREGMEIAPPRVVFSGSRGGRRSGLRARRPR
;
A
#
# COMPACT_ATOMS: atom_id res chain seq x y z
N MET A 1 6.97 -25.42 -8.53
CA MET A 1 6.67 -24.33 -7.58
C MET A 1 7.98 -23.98 -6.89
N LEU A 2 8.49 -22.76 -7.09
CA LEU A 2 9.75 -22.30 -6.51
C LEU A 2 9.41 -21.24 -5.46
N VAL A 3 9.78 -21.48 -4.21
CA VAL A 3 9.66 -20.53 -3.10
C VAL A 3 11.06 -19.96 -2.87
N ALA A 4 11.27 -18.71 -3.25
CA ALA A 4 12.55 -18.04 -3.10
C ALA A 4 12.33 -16.68 -2.42
N THR A 5 13.10 -16.40 -1.38
CA THR A 5 13.33 -15.03 -0.90
C THR A 5 14.14 -14.27 -1.95
N ASP A 6 14.07 -12.93 -1.99
CA ASP A 6 14.68 -12.04 -3.02
C ASP A 6 16.13 -12.38 -3.42
N VAL A 7 16.86 -13.09 -2.55
CA VAL A 7 18.24 -13.56 -2.74
C VAL A 7 18.34 -14.82 -3.61
N ALA A 8 17.43 -15.79 -3.46
CA ALA A 8 17.55 -17.11 -4.09
C ALA A 8 17.20 -17.14 -5.59
N ALA A 9 16.67 -16.05 -6.15
CA ALA A 9 16.30 -15.95 -7.57
C ALA A 9 17.35 -15.22 -8.44
N ARG A 10 18.43 -14.67 -7.86
CA ARG A 10 19.47 -13.97 -8.63
C ARG A 10 20.36 -14.99 -9.36
N GLY A 11 20.15 -15.15 -10.66
CA GLY A 11 20.93 -16.05 -11.52
C GLY A 11 20.15 -17.21 -12.14
N LEU A 12 18.89 -17.40 -11.75
CA LEU A 12 17.99 -18.33 -12.42
C LEU A 12 17.14 -17.55 -13.42
N ASP A 13 17.43 -17.70 -14.72
CA ASP A 13 16.54 -17.24 -15.79
C ASP A 13 15.31 -18.16 -15.84
N LEU A 14 14.39 -17.93 -14.91
CA LEU A 14 13.13 -18.66 -14.84
C LEU A 14 12.17 -18.02 -15.85
N GLU A 15 12.33 -18.39 -17.12
CA GLU A 15 11.54 -17.88 -18.27
C GLU A 15 10.01 -18.07 -18.12
N ARG A 16 9.56 -18.82 -17.10
CA ARG A 16 8.16 -19.25 -16.94
C ARG A 16 7.63 -19.11 -15.51
N ILE A 17 7.73 -17.93 -14.91
CA ILE A 17 7.05 -17.64 -13.64
C ILE A 17 5.58 -17.32 -13.93
N SER A 18 4.66 -18.17 -13.48
CA SER A 18 3.21 -17.95 -13.59
C SER A 18 2.62 -17.21 -12.39
N HIS A 19 3.23 -17.36 -11.22
CA HIS A 19 2.77 -16.78 -9.96
C HIS A 19 3.94 -16.19 -9.19
N VAL A 20 3.70 -15.03 -8.60
CA VAL A 20 4.61 -14.36 -7.67
C VAL A 20 3.86 -14.21 -6.36
N VAL A 21 4.41 -14.75 -5.27
CA VAL A 21 3.84 -14.61 -3.93
C VAL A 21 4.80 -13.80 -3.07
N SER A 22 4.34 -12.65 -2.60
CA SER A 22 5.02 -11.80 -1.63
C SER A 22 4.58 -12.19 -0.23
N TYR A 23 5.48 -12.80 0.54
CA TYR A 23 5.21 -13.13 1.94
C TYR A 23 5.06 -11.86 2.79
N ASP A 24 5.96 -10.89 2.59
CA ASP A 24 5.82 -9.54 3.10
C ASP A 24 5.51 -8.57 1.96
N PRO A 25 4.67 -7.54 2.19
CA PRO A 25 4.42 -6.51 1.20
C PRO A 25 5.69 -5.73 0.84
N PRO A 26 5.87 -5.38 -0.44
CA PRO A 26 6.93 -4.47 -0.87
C PRO A 26 6.82 -3.11 -0.15
N GLU A 27 7.96 -2.48 0.12
CA GLU A 27 8.02 -1.18 0.80
C GLU A 27 7.48 -0.02 -0.07
N ASP A 28 7.58 -0.16 -1.40
CA ASP A 28 7.16 0.86 -2.35
C ASP A 28 6.54 0.30 -3.63
N ASP A 29 5.92 1.20 -4.38
CA ASP A 29 5.22 0.93 -5.63
C ASP A 29 6.17 0.30 -6.69
N LYS A 30 7.43 0.76 -6.74
CA LYS A 30 8.43 0.26 -7.71
C LYS A 30 8.83 -1.17 -7.39
N GLY A 31 9.06 -1.48 -6.12
CA GLY A 31 9.37 -2.82 -5.63
C GLY A 31 8.24 -3.79 -5.92
N TYR A 32 6.99 -3.35 -5.73
CA TYR A 32 5.82 -4.15 -6.13
C TYR A 32 5.83 -4.46 -7.62
N VAL A 33 5.94 -3.43 -8.48
CA VAL A 33 5.96 -3.60 -9.94
C VAL A 33 7.11 -4.50 -10.40
N HIS A 34 8.32 -4.32 -9.85
CA HIS A 34 9.46 -5.17 -10.20
C HIS A 34 9.27 -6.63 -9.78
N ARG A 35 8.63 -6.87 -8.63
CA ARG A 35 8.40 -8.22 -8.12
C ARG A 35 7.32 -8.94 -8.94
N VAL A 36 6.18 -8.30 -9.18
CA VAL A 36 5.12 -8.90 -10.03
C VAL A 36 5.52 -8.94 -11.50
N GLY A 37 6.38 -8.03 -11.98
CA GLY A 37 6.95 -8.06 -13.33
C GLY A 37 7.88 -9.25 -13.62
N ARG A 38 8.13 -10.11 -12.62
CA ARG A 38 8.74 -11.43 -12.84
C ARG A 38 7.80 -12.40 -13.54
N THR A 39 6.48 -12.20 -13.44
CA THR A 39 5.48 -12.96 -14.18
C THR A 39 5.03 -12.21 -15.45
N ALA A 40 4.00 -12.71 -16.15
CA ALA A 40 3.36 -12.08 -17.31
C ALA A 40 4.31 -11.69 -18.47
N ARG A 41 5.32 -12.52 -18.76
CA ARG A 41 6.25 -12.32 -19.89
C ARG A 41 5.70 -12.90 -21.20
N ALA A 42 6.08 -12.28 -22.32
CA ALA A 42 5.73 -12.71 -23.69
C ALA A 42 4.21 -12.82 -23.95
N GLY A 43 3.44 -11.81 -23.51
CA GLY A 43 2.00 -11.72 -23.76
C GLY A 43 1.13 -12.67 -22.93
N ARG A 44 1.73 -13.40 -21.98
CA ARG A 44 1.00 -14.27 -21.05
C ARG A 44 0.50 -13.47 -19.86
N SER A 45 -0.60 -13.90 -19.27
CA SER A 45 -1.03 -13.39 -17.97
C SER A 45 -0.16 -13.99 -16.85
N GLY A 46 -0.16 -13.31 -15.71
CA GLY A 46 0.57 -13.70 -14.52
C GLY A 46 -0.15 -13.24 -13.27
N THR A 47 -0.01 -13.99 -12.18
CA THR A 47 -0.69 -13.69 -10.92
C THR A 47 0.29 -13.19 -9.88
N GLY A 48 0.01 -12.02 -9.30
CA GLY A 48 0.70 -11.50 -8.12
C GLY A 48 -0.17 -11.66 -6.89
N ILE A 49 0.38 -12.26 -5.83
CA ILE A 49 -0.28 -12.43 -4.54
C ILE A 49 0.60 -11.77 -3.49
N THR A 50 0.02 -10.98 -2.60
CA THR A 50 0.73 -10.37 -1.48
C THR A 50 -0.02 -10.69 -0.20
N LEU A 51 0.68 -11.30 0.77
CA LEU A 51 0.15 -11.52 2.09
C LEU A 51 0.32 -10.24 2.91
N VAL A 52 -0.72 -9.86 3.66
CA VAL A 52 -0.79 -8.56 4.33
C VAL A 52 -1.33 -8.78 5.74
N THR A 53 -0.60 -8.32 6.75
CA THR A 53 -1.11 -8.29 8.13
C THR A 53 -2.06 -7.12 8.36
N ALA A 54 -2.81 -7.13 9.46
CA ALA A 54 -3.71 -6.03 9.81
C ALA A 54 -2.98 -4.68 9.93
N GLU A 55 -1.75 -4.70 10.45
CA GLU A 55 -0.90 -3.52 10.64
C GLU A 55 -0.39 -2.96 9.30
N GLN A 56 -0.06 -3.83 8.35
CA GLN A 56 0.43 -3.46 7.01
C GLN A 56 -0.68 -2.96 6.08
N ARG A 57 -1.96 -3.26 6.38
CA ARG A 57 -3.10 -2.94 5.52
C ARG A 57 -3.15 -1.47 5.11
N GLY A 58 -2.84 -0.56 6.02
CA GLY A 58 -2.88 0.87 5.74
C GLY A 58 -1.87 1.30 4.68
N ASP A 59 -0.66 0.76 4.72
CA ASP A 59 0.42 1.11 3.80
C ASP A 59 0.19 0.46 2.43
N VAL A 60 -0.17 -0.82 2.43
CA VAL A 60 -0.50 -1.58 1.22
C VAL A 60 -1.69 -0.97 0.49
N SER A 61 -2.71 -0.53 1.21
CA SER A 61 -3.87 0.17 0.65
C SER A 61 -3.48 1.47 -0.07
N ARG A 62 -2.49 2.22 0.43
CA ARG A 62 -2.03 3.45 -0.23
C ARG A 62 -1.21 3.14 -1.46
N MET A 63 -0.34 2.13 -1.39
CA MET A 63 0.38 1.63 -2.56
C MET A 63 -0.59 1.14 -3.65
N ALA A 64 -1.61 0.36 -3.29
CA ALA A 64 -2.63 -0.09 -4.23
C ALA A 64 -3.36 1.08 -4.91
N ALA A 65 -3.67 2.15 -4.17
CA ALA A 65 -4.28 3.35 -4.76
C ALA A 65 -3.34 4.09 -5.73
N ARG A 66 -2.04 4.17 -5.43
CA ARG A 66 -1.04 4.80 -6.34
C ARG A 66 -0.81 4.00 -7.61
N LEU A 67 -0.92 2.68 -7.50
CA LEU A 67 -0.79 1.74 -8.61
C LEU A 67 -2.11 1.50 -9.38
N GLU A 68 -3.19 2.17 -8.99
CA GLU A 68 -4.54 1.98 -9.56
C GLU A 68 -5.08 0.53 -9.43
N LEU A 69 -4.62 -0.20 -8.40
CA LEU A 69 -4.99 -1.60 -8.13
C LEU A 69 -6.10 -1.73 -7.07
N GLN A 70 -6.72 -0.64 -6.64
CA GLN A 70 -7.74 -0.62 -5.60
C GLN A 70 -8.88 -1.62 -5.84
N ASP A 71 -9.34 -1.77 -7.08
CA ASP A 71 -10.48 -2.63 -7.40
C ASP A 71 -10.10 -4.11 -7.43
N ALA A 72 -8.86 -4.44 -7.79
CA ALA A 72 -8.34 -5.79 -7.64
C ALA A 72 -8.27 -6.16 -6.15
N PHE A 73 -7.75 -5.25 -5.32
CA PHE A 73 -7.53 -5.50 -3.89
C PHE A 73 -8.86 -5.59 -3.12
N ARG A 74 -9.84 -4.74 -3.45
CA ARG A 74 -11.20 -4.80 -2.88
C ARG A 74 -11.91 -6.11 -3.22
N ARG A 75 -11.81 -6.59 -4.47
CA ARG A 75 -12.44 -7.85 -4.90
C ARG A 75 -11.92 -9.04 -4.10
N GLU A 76 -10.65 -9.02 -3.73
CA GLU A 76 -10.01 -10.05 -2.91
C GLU A 76 -10.22 -9.83 -1.39
N GLY A 77 -11.12 -8.94 -0.99
CA GLY A 77 -11.48 -8.72 0.42
C GLY A 77 -10.53 -7.78 1.18
N MET A 78 -9.62 -7.09 0.50
CA MET A 78 -8.79 -6.08 1.14
C MET A 78 -9.57 -4.76 1.26
N GLU A 79 -10.06 -4.46 2.46
CA GLU A 79 -10.54 -3.12 2.82
C GLU A 79 -9.42 -2.09 2.72
N ILE A 80 -9.64 -1.09 1.86
CA ILE A 80 -8.73 0.01 1.60
C ILE A 80 -8.95 1.06 2.67
N ALA A 81 -7.92 1.31 3.48
CA ALA A 81 -7.96 2.32 4.52
C ALA A 81 -8.19 3.70 3.86
N PRO A 82 -9.19 4.48 4.30
CA PRO A 82 -9.39 5.82 3.78
C PRO A 82 -8.13 6.67 4.03
N PRO A 83 -7.83 7.64 3.15
CA PRO A 83 -6.67 8.50 3.33
C PRO A 83 -6.72 9.13 4.73
N ARG A 84 -5.65 8.92 5.50
CA ARG A 84 -5.55 9.45 6.86
C ARG A 84 -5.42 10.96 6.73
N VAL A 85 -6.46 11.70 7.13
CA VAL A 85 -6.41 13.17 7.14
C VAL A 85 -5.42 13.59 8.21
N VAL A 86 -4.19 13.94 7.79
CA VAL A 86 -3.11 14.37 8.70
C VAL A 86 -3.30 15.84 9.13
N PHE A 87 -4.18 16.59 8.45
CA PHE A 87 -4.44 17.99 8.77
C PHE A 87 -5.92 18.35 8.64
N SER A 88 -6.67 18.28 9.74
CA SER A 88 -7.90 19.05 9.91
C SER A 88 -7.57 20.30 10.70
N GLY A 89 -7.14 21.36 10.02
CA GLY A 89 -6.89 22.65 10.67
C GLY A 89 -8.20 23.23 11.21
N SER A 90 -8.47 23.05 12.50
CA SER A 90 -9.47 23.85 13.22
C SER A 90 -8.96 25.28 13.37
N ARG A 91 -9.18 26.11 12.34
CA ARG A 91 -9.33 27.56 12.53
C ARG A 91 -10.71 27.79 13.15
N GLY A 92 -10.75 28.03 14.47
CA GLY A 92 -12.00 28.30 15.19
C GLY A 92 -11.73 29.13 16.44
N GLY A 93 -12.10 30.40 16.40
CA GLY A 93 -11.60 31.46 17.28
C GLY A 93 -11.97 31.34 18.76
N ARG A 94 -11.05 31.81 19.60
CA ARG A 94 -11.34 32.25 20.97
C ARG A 94 -11.00 33.73 21.08
N ARG A 95 -12.00 34.59 20.83
CA ARG A 95 -12.00 35.97 21.34
C ARG A 95 -12.17 35.87 22.85
N SER A 96 -11.06 35.93 23.58
CA SER A 96 -11.07 36.07 25.04
C SER A 96 -11.53 37.49 25.37
N GLY A 97 -12.70 37.57 26.00
CA GLY A 97 -13.37 38.81 26.37
C GLY A 97 -12.51 39.74 27.23
N LEU A 98 -12.61 41.03 26.90
CA LEU A 98 -12.10 42.15 27.66
C LEU A 98 -12.69 42.11 29.08
N ARG A 99 -11.84 41.95 30.09
CA ARG A 99 -12.22 41.95 31.50
C ARG A 99 -12.59 43.38 31.90
N ALA A 100 -13.88 43.68 31.99
CA ALA A 100 -14.37 44.94 32.53
C ALA A 100 -13.97 45.06 34.01
N ARG A 101 -13.14 46.05 34.34
CA ARG A 101 -12.83 46.46 35.73
C ARG A 101 -13.95 47.36 36.23
N ARG A 102 -14.64 46.97 37.31
CA ARG A 102 -15.55 47.84 38.07
C ARG A 102 -14.73 48.71 39.06
N PRO A 103 -15.05 50.01 39.23
CA PRO A 103 -14.41 50.84 40.23
C PRO A 103 -15.11 50.73 41.60
N ARG A 104 -14.35 50.96 42.67
CA ARG A 104 -14.81 51.52 43.94
C ARG A 104 -13.92 52.72 44.26
#